data_AF-A0A558DP80-F1
#
_entry.id   AF-A0A558DP80-F1
#
_cell.length_a   1.000
_cell.length_b   1.000
_cell.length_c   1.000
_cell.angle_alpha   90.00
_cell.angle_beta   90.00
_cell.angle_gamma   90.00
#
_symmetry.space_group_name_H-M   'P 1'
#
loop_
_entity.id
_entity.type
_entity.pdbx_description
1 polymer ?
#
loop_
_entity_poly.entity_id
_entity_poly.type
_entity_poly.pdbx_seq_one_letter_code
_entity_poly.pdbx_strand_id
1 'polypeptide(L)'
;MTICSQIKGYARNHERVADLSSLMAVALLFTTIWVAIDFQAIIFSWIKQSILLHGPAVILLLILDVFLIFMLLNIGSTRLENPDDEHQDRCFGTFRGRMHGGFNLGTAFNNWVHHIEQVNKKHR
;
A
#
# COMPACT_ATOMS: atom_id res chain seq x y z
N MET A 1 7.95 -35.68 -3.68
CA MET A 1 8.78 -34.49 -4.00
C MET A 1 8.34 -33.74 -5.28
N THR A 2 7.09 -33.87 -5.74
CA THR A 2 6.60 -33.26 -7.00
C THR A 2 5.37 -32.36 -6.84
N ILE A 3 4.66 -32.46 -5.71
CA ILE A 3 3.47 -31.63 -5.42
C ILE A 3 3.87 -30.30 -4.77
N CYS A 4 4.89 -30.30 -3.91
CA CYS A 4 5.39 -29.08 -3.26
C CYS A 4 6.02 -28.07 -4.24
N SER A 5 6.56 -28.51 -5.39
CA SER A 5 7.14 -27.59 -6.39
C SER A 5 6.07 -26.92 -7.27
N GLN A 6 4.94 -27.59 -7.52
CA GLN A 6 3.82 -27.00 -8.25
C GLN A 6 3.06 -25.97 -7.40
N ILE A 7 2.92 -26.21 -6.10
CA ILE A 7 2.35 -25.22 -5.16
C ILE A 7 3.25 -23.97 -5.09
N LYS A 8 4.57 -24.14 -5.14
CA LYS A 8 5.55 -23.03 -5.15
C LYS A 8 5.47 -22.18 -6.43
N GLY A 9 5.11 -22.78 -7.57
CA GLY A 9 4.85 -22.06 -8.83
C GLY A 9 3.52 -21.30 -8.82
N TYR A 10 2.49 -21.87 -8.18
CA TYR A 10 1.18 -21.25 -8.01
C TYR A 10 1.23 -20.05 -7.04
N ALA A 11 1.90 -20.21 -5.89
CA ALA A 11 2.10 -19.16 -4.90
C ALA A 11 2.88 -17.94 -5.46
N ARG A 12 3.88 -18.19 -6.32
CA ARG A 12 4.67 -17.13 -6.96
C ARG A 12 3.88 -16.32 -8.00
N ASN A 13 2.82 -16.90 -8.57
CA ASN A 13 1.97 -16.20 -9.54
C ASN A 13 0.95 -15.29 -8.84
N HIS A 14 0.56 -15.59 -7.60
CA HIS A 14 -0.34 -14.76 -6.79
C HIS A 14 0.31 -13.48 -6.25
N GLU A 15 1.64 -13.46 -6.09
CA GLU A 15 2.36 -12.26 -5.68
C GLU A 15 2.24 -11.10 -6.69
N ARG A 16 2.31 -11.40 -7.99
CA ARG A 16 2.17 -10.38 -9.04
C ARG A 16 0.76 -9.83 -9.13
N VAL A 17 -0.24 -10.68 -8.86
CA VAL A 17 -1.65 -10.26 -8.89
C VAL A 17 -1.94 -9.29 -7.75
N ALA A 18 -1.40 -9.55 -6.55
CA ALA A 18 -1.53 -8.64 -5.41
C ALA A 18 -0.79 -7.30 -5.61
N ASP A 19 0.38 -7.33 -6.26
CA ASP A 19 1.14 -6.11 -6.56
C ASP A 19 0.45 -5.27 -7.65
N LEU A 20 -0.07 -5.94 -8.70
CA LEU A 20 -0.87 -5.30 -9.74
C LEU A 20 -2.20 -4.74 -9.19
N SER A 21 -2.86 -5.44 -8.26
CA SER A 21 -4.12 -4.96 -7.67
C SER A 21 -3.90 -3.72 -6.81
N SER A 22 -2.82 -3.67 -6.03
CA SER A 22 -2.44 -2.49 -5.25
C SER A 22 -2.10 -1.30 -6.15
N LEU A 23 -1.30 -1.52 -7.19
CA LEU A 23 -0.98 -0.48 -8.18
C LEU A 23 -2.24 0.01 -8.89
N MET A 24 -3.15 -0.89 -9.25
CA MET A 24 -4.41 -0.55 -9.88
C MET A 24 -5.34 0.24 -8.95
N ALA A 25 -5.36 -0.05 -7.64
CA ALA A 25 -6.09 0.74 -6.66
C ALA A 25 -5.59 2.19 -6.61
N VAL A 26 -4.27 2.36 -6.57
CA VAL A 26 -3.63 3.69 -6.58
C VAL A 26 -3.90 4.43 -7.88
N ALA A 27 -3.74 3.76 -9.02
CA ALA A 27 -4.02 4.34 -10.33
C ALA A 27 -5.48 4.78 -10.46
N LEU A 28 -6.42 3.96 -9.97
CA LEU A 28 -7.85 4.25 -9.97
C LEU A 28 -8.17 5.46 -9.10
N LEU A 29 -7.60 5.55 -7.89
CA LEU A 29 -7.74 6.73 -7.02
C LEU A 29 -7.20 8.02 -7.67
N PHE A 30 -6.03 7.99 -8.29
CA PHE A 30 -5.49 9.19 -8.95
C PHE A 30 -6.29 9.56 -10.20
N THR A 31 -6.77 8.57 -10.94
CA THR A 31 -7.61 8.79 -12.12
C THR A 31 -8.95 9.41 -11.72
N THR A 32 -9.57 8.95 -10.63
CA THR A 32 -10.86 9.48 -10.18
C THR A 32 -10.74 10.91 -9.67
N ILE A 33 -9.67 11.23 -8.93
CA ILE A 33 -9.36 12.61 -8.53
C ILE A 33 -9.13 13.48 -9.77
N TRP A 34 -8.34 13.01 -10.73
CA TRP A 34 -8.05 13.75 -11.95
C TRP A 34 -9.32 14.04 -12.76
N VAL A 35 -10.16 13.03 -13.00
CA VAL A 35 -11.44 13.18 -13.69
C VAL A 35 -12.37 14.13 -12.94
N ALA A 36 -12.44 14.04 -11.62
CA ALA A 36 -13.27 14.93 -10.82
C ALA A 36 -12.85 16.40 -10.97
N ILE A 37 -11.56 16.69 -11.04
CA ILE A 37 -11.04 18.06 -11.21
C ILE A 37 -11.27 18.58 -12.63
N ASP A 38 -10.93 17.77 -13.64
CA ASP A 38 -10.96 18.18 -15.04
C ASP A 38 -12.40 18.32 -15.56
N PHE A 39 -13.29 17.41 -15.14
CA PHE A 39 -14.67 17.35 -15.63
C PHE A 39 -15.70 17.92 -14.65
N GLN A 40 -15.31 18.57 -13.55
CA GLN A 40 -16.24 19.10 -12.53
C GLN A 40 -17.39 19.92 -13.13
N ALA A 41 -17.10 20.82 -14.06
CA ALA A 41 -18.11 21.72 -14.64
C ALA A 41 -19.16 20.95 -15.45
N ILE A 42 -18.71 19.96 -16.23
CA ILE A 42 -19.56 19.09 -17.04
C ILE A 42 -20.41 18.22 -16.11
N ILE A 43 -19.81 17.61 -15.09
CA ILE A 43 -20.51 16.77 -14.10
C ILE A 43 -21.60 17.58 -13.39
N PHE A 44 -21.29 18.79 -12.90
CA PHE A 44 -22.30 19.64 -12.25
C PHE A 44 -23.41 20.08 -13.21
N SER A 45 -23.08 20.38 -14.47
CA SER A 45 -24.09 20.73 -15.47
C SER A 45 -25.04 19.56 -15.75
N TRP A 46 -24.52 18.33 -15.78
CA TRP A 46 -25.26 17.11 -16.03
C TRP A 46 -26.16 16.72 -14.84
N ILE A 47 -25.65 16.86 -13.62
CA ILE A 47 -26.45 16.64 -12.40
C ILE A 47 -27.64 17.60 -12.36
N LYS A 48 -27.44 18.87 -12.70
CA LYS A 48 -28.51 19.88 -12.69
C LYS A 48 -29.65 19.60 -13.67
N GLN A 49 -29.38 18.90 -14.78
CA GLN A 49 -30.42 18.57 -15.76
C GLN A 49 -31.50 17.63 -15.21
N SER A 50 -31.14 16.73 -14.29
CA SER A 50 -32.09 15.79 -13.67
C SER A 50 -31.56 15.33 -12.32
N ILE A 51 -31.67 16.21 -11.33
CA ILE A 51 -31.03 16.01 -10.02
C ILE A 51 -31.54 14.77 -9.29
N LEU A 52 -32.81 14.41 -9.50
CA LEU A 52 -33.45 13.25 -8.88
C LEU A 52 -32.89 11.92 -9.40
N LEU A 53 -32.35 11.90 -10.62
CA LEU A 53 -31.83 10.69 -11.27
C LEU A 53 -30.30 10.68 -11.28
N HIS A 54 -29.68 11.77 -11.72
CA HIS A 54 -28.23 11.90 -11.86
C HIS A 54 -27.52 12.08 -10.52
N GLY A 55 -28.16 12.74 -9.54
CA GLY A 55 -27.59 12.90 -8.19
C GLY A 55 -27.31 11.54 -7.53
N PRO A 56 -28.34 10.67 -7.39
CA PRO A 56 -28.14 9.31 -6.88
C PRO A 56 -27.17 8.47 -7.71
N ALA A 57 -27.18 8.61 -9.04
CA ALA A 57 -26.24 7.89 -9.91
C ALA A 57 -24.77 8.25 -9.61
N VAL A 58 -24.47 9.54 -9.41
CA VAL A 58 -23.12 9.98 -9.05
C VAL A 58 -22.72 9.47 -7.66
N ILE A 59 -23.63 9.48 -6.69
CA ILE A 59 -23.38 8.93 -5.36
C ILE A 59 -23.08 7.44 -5.43
N LEU A 60 -23.86 6.67 -6.20
CA LEU A 60 -23.63 5.24 -6.40
C LEU A 60 -22.28 4.96 -7.08
N LEU A 61 -21.91 5.76 -8.07
CA LEU A 61 -20.59 5.67 -8.71
C LEU A 61 -19.46 5.92 -7.72
N LEU A 62 -19.58 6.93 -6.85
CA LEU A 62 -18.57 7.21 -5.81
C LEU A 62 -18.48 6.07 -4.79
N ILE A 63 -19.61 5.50 -4.38
CA ILE A 63 -19.62 4.36 -3.45
C ILE A 63 -18.94 3.15 -4.10
N LEU A 64 -19.25 2.86 -5.36
CA LEU A 64 -18.64 1.78 -6.12
C LEU A 64 -17.14 2.00 -6.32
N ASP A 65 -16.71 3.23 -6.56
CA ASP A 65 -15.30 3.62 -6.69
C ASP A 65 -14.53 3.32 -5.40
N VAL A 66 -15.02 3.83 -4.27
CA VAL A 66 -14.44 3.57 -2.95
C VAL A 66 -14.43 2.07 -2.64
N PHE A 67 -15.52 1.36 -2.93
CA PHE A 67 -15.60 -0.08 -2.74
C PHE A 67 -14.54 -0.85 -3.56
N LEU A 68 -14.33 -0.46 -4.82
CA LEU A 68 -13.29 -1.05 -5.69
C LEU A 68 -11.89 -0.79 -5.14
N ILE A 69 -11.60 0.44 -4.70
CA ILE A 69 -10.31 0.77 -4.07
C ILE A 69 -10.08 -0.12 -2.85
N PHE A 70 -11.07 -0.21 -1.95
CA PHE A 70 -10.97 -1.07 -0.77
C PHE A 70 -10.80 -2.55 -1.14
N MET A 71 -11.55 -3.07 -2.11
CA MET A 71 -11.43 -4.47 -2.54
C MET A 71 -10.04 -4.75 -3.12
N LEU A 72 -9.54 -3.88 -4.00
CA LEU A 72 -8.22 -4.02 -4.62
C LEU A 72 -7.08 -3.92 -3.60
N LEU A 73 -7.21 -3.04 -2.61
CA LEU A 73 -6.27 -2.93 -1.49
C LEU A 73 -6.31 -4.15 -0.57
N ASN A 74 -7.50 -4.68 -0.26
CA ASN A 74 -7.64 -5.90 0.53
C ASN A 74 -7.00 -7.09 -0.20
N ILE A 75 -7.23 -7.25 -1.51
CA ILE A 75 -6.58 -8.28 -2.34
C ILE A 75 -5.05 -8.08 -2.40
N GLY A 76 -4.58 -6.83 -2.39
CA GLY A 76 -3.15 -6.54 -2.28
C GLY A 76 -2.57 -6.87 -0.90
N SER A 77 -3.36 -6.71 0.15
CA SER A 77 -2.97 -6.92 1.55
C SER A 77 -2.99 -8.39 1.98
N THR A 78 -3.74 -9.28 1.33
CA THR A 78 -3.74 -10.73 1.65
C THR A 78 -2.38 -11.38 1.44
N ARG A 79 -1.43 -10.67 0.79
CA ARG A 79 -0.01 -11.03 0.75
C ARG A 79 0.64 -11.14 2.14
N LEU A 80 0.05 -10.55 3.18
CA LEU A 80 0.54 -10.65 4.57
C LEU A 80 0.10 -11.92 5.31
N GLU A 81 -0.94 -12.60 4.85
CA GLU A 81 -1.52 -13.73 5.58
C GLU A 81 -0.97 -15.04 5.01
N ASN A 82 0.35 -15.20 5.07
CA ASN A 82 0.98 -16.52 4.92
C ASN A 82 0.86 -17.25 6.26
N PRO A 83 0.15 -18.39 6.35
CA PRO A 83 -0.07 -19.12 7.60
C PRO A 83 1.18 -19.85 8.14
N ASP A 84 2.33 -19.76 7.45
CA ASP A 84 3.59 -20.42 7.85
C ASP A 84 4.59 -19.46 8.54
N ASP A 85 4.26 -18.17 8.67
CA ASP A 85 5.18 -17.15 9.20
C ASP A 85 4.77 -16.67 10.62
N GLU A 86 4.90 -17.55 11.62
CA GLU A 86 4.94 -17.16 13.05
C GLU A 86 6.12 -16.20 13.40
N HIS A 87 6.95 -15.84 12.42
CA HIS A 87 8.16 -15.05 12.60
C HIS A 87 8.46 -14.07 11.45
N GLN A 88 7.47 -13.35 10.93
CA GLN A 88 7.77 -12.30 9.97
C GLN A 88 6.89 -11.04 10.07
N ASP A 89 7.02 -10.35 11.20
CA ASP A 89 7.03 -8.88 11.18
C ASP A 89 8.10 -8.39 10.19
N ARG A 90 7.71 -8.02 8.96
CA ARG A 90 8.45 -7.10 8.07
C ARG A 90 7.61 -6.69 6.85
N CYS A 91 6.62 -5.84 7.11
CA CYS A 91 5.68 -5.28 6.14
C CYS A 91 6.25 -4.17 5.21
N PHE A 92 7.56 -3.92 5.17
CA PHE A 92 8.15 -2.92 4.25
C PHE A 92 9.54 -3.34 3.77
N GLY A 93 9.57 -4.24 2.78
CA GLY A 93 10.78 -4.72 2.12
C GLY A 93 10.96 -4.19 0.69
N THR A 94 10.66 -2.92 0.39
CA THR A 94 10.86 -2.33 -0.96
C THR A 94 12.23 -1.69 -1.19
N PHE A 95 13.20 -1.83 -0.28
CA PHE A 95 14.60 -1.50 -0.59
C PHE A 95 15.55 -2.63 -0.20
N ARG A 96 16.18 -3.21 -1.23
CA ARG A 96 17.21 -4.24 -1.11
C ARG A 96 18.55 -3.59 -0.71
N GLY A 97 18.60 -3.06 0.51
CA GLY A 97 19.79 -2.42 1.08
C GLY A 97 19.84 -2.57 2.60
N ARG A 98 20.64 -3.54 3.07
CA ARG A 98 21.15 -3.70 4.46
C ARG A 98 20.18 -3.35 5.60
N MET A 99 19.43 -4.35 6.09
CA MET A 99 18.98 -4.37 7.48
C MET A 99 19.31 -5.72 8.15
N HIS A 100 20.58 -5.87 8.52
CA HIS A 100 20.99 -6.78 9.59
C HIS A 100 20.58 -6.15 10.92
N GLY A 101 19.84 -6.90 11.74
CA GLY A 101 19.61 -6.59 13.15
C GLY A 101 18.41 -5.67 13.42
N GLY A 102 17.48 -6.16 14.24
CA GLY A 102 16.38 -5.37 14.76
C GLY A 102 16.89 -4.13 15.52
N PHE A 103 16.15 -3.04 15.40
CA PHE A 103 16.47 -1.76 16.02
C PHE A 103 16.19 -1.83 17.52
N ASN A 104 17.15 -2.31 18.31
CA ASN A 104 17.06 -2.23 19.76
C ASN A 104 17.38 -0.77 20.14
N LEU A 105 16.34 0.04 20.40
CA LEU A 105 16.45 1.48 20.72
C LEU A 105 17.50 1.76 21.79
N GLY A 106 17.68 0.82 22.75
CA GLY A 106 18.69 0.91 23.79
C GLY A 106 20.13 0.89 23.25
N THR A 107 20.47 0.01 22.31
CA THR A 107 21.84 -0.04 21.74
C THR A 107 22.11 1.10 20.78
N ALA A 108 21.10 1.59 20.05
CA ALA A 108 21.23 2.77 19.21
C ALA A 108 21.50 4.03 20.06
N PHE A 109 20.77 4.19 21.17
CA PHE A 109 20.98 5.32 22.08
C PHE A 109 22.33 5.25 22.78
N ASN A 110 22.74 4.06 23.25
CA ASN A 110 24.05 3.89 23.89
C ASN A 110 25.18 4.17 22.91
N ASN A 111 25.09 3.70 21.66
CA ASN A 111 26.05 4.03 20.61
C ASN A 111 26.06 5.53 20.26
N TRP A 112 24.90 6.19 20.27
CA TRP A 112 24.82 7.63 20.01
C TRP A 112 25.43 8.46 21.15
N VAL A 113 25.17 8.11 22.42
CA VAL A 113 25.80 8.74 23.58
C VAL A 113 27.32 8.56 23.53
N HIS A 114 27.77 7.34 23.25
CA HIS A 114 29.19 7.02 23.14
C HIS A 114 29.87 7.78 21.97
N HIS A 115 29.12 8.03 20.89
CA HIS A 115 29.58 8.84 19.77
C HIS A 115 29.68 10.32 20.13
N ILE A 116 28.68 10.87 20.83
CA ILE A 116 28.73 12.27 21.31
C ILE A 116 29.88 12.48 22.29
N GLU A 117 30.15 11.53 23.17
CA GLU A 117 31.26 11.65 24.12
C GLU A 117 32.63 11.65 23.41
N GLN A 118 32.78 10.85 22.34
CA GLN A 118 34.00 10.85 21.53
C GLN A 118 34.16 12.13 20.70
N VAL A 119 33.08 12.67 20.15
CA VAL A 119 33.11 13.94 19.39
C VAL A 119 33.46 15.11 20.31
N ASN A 120 32.93 15.12 21.54
CA ASN A 120 33.25 16.15 22.53
C ASN A 120 34.73 16.10 22.97
N LYS A 121 35.32 14.91 23.10
CA LYS A 121 36.77 14.75 23.40
C LYS A 121 37.68 15.17 22.25
N LYS A 122 37.20 15.23 21.00
CA LYS A 122 37.99 15.61 19.82
C LYS A 122 38.02 17.12 19.57
N HIS A 123 37.12 17.87 20.19
CA HIS A 123 37.00 19.33 20.06
C HIS A 123 37.53 20.11 21.28
N ARG A 124 38.14 19.43 22.26
CA ARG A 124 38.84 20.07 23.38
C ARG A 124 40.34 19.87 23.28
#